data_AF-A0A0C5GJ33-F1
#
_entry.id   AF-A0A0C5GJ33-F1
#
_cell.length_a   1.000
_cell.length_b   1.000
_cell.length_c   1.000
_cell.angle_alpha   90.00
_cell.angle_beta   90.00
_cell.angle_gamma   90.00
#
_symmetry.space_group_name_H-M   'P 1'
#
loop_
_entity.id
_entity.type
_entity.pdbx_description
1 polymer ?
#
loop_
_entity_poly.entity_id
_entity_poly.type
_entity_poly.pdbx_seq_one_letter_code
_entity_poly.pdbx_strand_id
1 'polypeptide(L)'
;MTLAPYRLVWLALWAQAPPERSPALAEHFRTALAPHGEAVVHTRGPYHRTPELLHFQVDLTPRHSAPACLRALGFRQDDFGWTDWERTADGGVFLHPAVYGVQAGALEAAAAPLFRTGDVVRVRDRADARELGLIGAEVVVGHPDYDPDTAPALRTWRYSLHIDGQDEVECLDESALEPTGRRVRLYGARVGVGPDGVPTGAAQVIGDAPPGGP
;
A
#
# COMPACT_ATOMS: atom_id res chain seq x y z
N MET A 1 12.86 22.00 11.41
CA MET A 1 12.20 20.79 11.95
C MET A 1 13.01 19.58 11.49
N THR A 2 13.30 18.64 12.38
CA THR A 2 14.00 17.39 12.02
C THR A 2 13.08 16.52 11.17
N LEU A 3 13.61 15.95 10.09
CA LEU A 3 12.85 15.04 9.23
C LEU A 3 12.55 13.73 9.96
N ALA A 4 11.39 13.14 9.67
CA ALA A 4 11.07 11.80 10.15
C ALA A 4 12.09 10.78 9.60
N PRO A 5 12.57 9.81 10.40
CA PRO A 5 13.48 8.78 9.92
C PRO A 5 12.88 7.96 8.78
N TYR A 6 11.63 7.53 8.95
CA TYR A 6 10.90 6.82 7.91
C TYR A 6 10.04 7.80 7.11
N ARG A 7 10.22 7.77 5.79
CA ARG A 7 9.50 8.61 4.82
C ARG A 7 9.29 7.81 3.54
N LEU A 8 8.07 7.79 3.05
CA LEU A 8 7.71 7.12 1.81
C LEU A 8 6.66 7.95 1.08
N VAL A 9 6.89 8.17 -0.22
CA VAL A 9 5.86 8.53 -1.18
C VAL A 9 5.56 7.28 -2.00
N TRP A 10 4.33 6.81 -1.96
CA TRP A 10 3.87 5.71 -2.81
C TRP A 10 3.14 6.29 -4.01
N LEU A 11 3.44 5.79 -5.21
CA LEU A 11 2.72 6.11 -6.45
C LEU A 11 2.18 4.83 -7.09
N ALA A 12 0.94 4.83 -7.55
CA ALA A 12 0.43 3.87 -8.54
C ALA A 12 0.20 4.58 -9.86
N LEU A 13 0.76 4.05 -10.94
CA LEU A 13 0.71 4.61 -12.28
C LEU A 13 0.05 3.61 -13.23
N TRP A 14 -0.84 4.11 -14.09
CA TRP A 14 -1.43 3.32 -15.18
C TRP A 14 -1.03 3.93 -16.53
N ALA A 15 -0.34 3.14 -17.35
CA ALA A 15 0.17 3.60 -18.64
C ALA A 15 -0.44 2.82 -19.81
N GLN A 16 -0.91 3.54 -20.83
CA GLN A 16 -1.36 2.98 -22.08
C GLN A 16 -0.16 2.70 -22.99
N ALA A 17 0.36 1.48 -22.93
CA ALA A 17 1.48 1.04 -23.74
C ALA A 17 1.47 -0.48 -23.87
N PRO A 18 2.02 -1.05 -24.95
CA PRO A 18 2.12 -2.49 -25.07
C PRO A 18 3.20 -3.05 -24.10
N PRO A 19 3.09 -4.31 -23.65
CA PRO A 19 3.93 -4.86 -22.58
C PRO A 19 5.45 -4.77 -22.83
N GLU A 20 5.88 -4.80 -24.08
CA GLU A 20 7.31 -4.73 -24.45
C GLU A 20 7.93 -3.36 -24.11
N ARG A 21 7.10 -2.33 -23.93
CA ARG A 21 7.53 -0.99 -23.49
C ARG A 21 7.69 -0.88 -21.97
N SER A 22 7.26 -1.88 -21.20
CA SER A 22 7.28 -1.82 -19.74
C SER A 22 8.67 -1.52 -19.14
N PRO A 23 9.78 -2.16 -19.59
CA PRO A 23 11.11 -1.85 -19.06
C PRO A 23 11.55 -0.41 -19.32
N ALA A 24 11.24 0.13 -20.50
CA ALA A 24 11.58 1.50 -20.87
C ALA A 24 10.79 2.53 -20.06
N LEU A 25 9.50 2.27 -19.80
CA LEU A 25 8.68 3.10 -18.92
C LEU A 25 9.19 3.07 -17.48
N ALA A 26 9.55 1.88 -16.98
CA ALA A 26 10.09 1.75 -15.63
C ALA A 26 11.40 2.56 -15.46
N GLU A 27 12.29 2.53 -16.46
CA GLU A 27 13.53 3.33 -16.44
C GLU A 27 13.25 4.84 -16.55
N HIS A 28 12.29 5.23 -17.39
CA HIS A 28 11.84 6.62 -17.47
C HIS A 28 11.35 7.11 -16.10
N PHE A 29 10.51 6.35 -15.40
CA PHE A 29 10.03 6.74 -14.07
C PHE A 29 11.16 6.86 -13.05
N ARG A 30 12.13 5.94 -13.04
CA ARG A 30 13.33 6.06 -12.17
C ARG A 30 14.08 7.36 -12.44
N THR A 31 14.36 7.63 -13.72
CA THR A 31 15.10 8.83 -14.13
C THR A 31 14.35 10.11 -13.77
N ALA A 32 13.04 10.15 -14.04
CA ALA A 32 12.21 11.32 -13.80
C ALA A 32 12.05 11.62 -12.29
N LEU A 33 12.03 10.59 -11.44
CA LEU A 33 11.85 10.73 -9.99
C LEU A 33 13.17 10.90 -9.22
N ALA A 34 14.32 10.59 -9.80
CA ALA A 34 15.64 10.71 -9.17
C ALA A 34 15.97 12.11 -8.55
N PRO A 35 15.50 13.24 -9.11
CA PRO A 35 15.65 14.54 -8.46
C PRO A 35 14.94 14.63 -7.10
N HIS A 36 13.85 13.88 -6.90
CA HIS A 36 12.98 13.96 -5.73
C HIS A 36 13.37 12.97 -4.61
N GLY A 37 14.08 11.90 -4.94
CA GLY A 37 14.41 10.85 -3.97
C GLY A 37 14.98 9.59 -4.62
N GLU A 38 15.10 8.54 -3.81
CA GLU A 38 15.44 7.20 -4.28
C GLU A 38 14.14 6.45 -4.63
N ALA A 39 14.01 6.04 -5.89
CA ALA A 39 12.80 5.42 -6.42
C ALA A 39 13.00 3.93 -6.71
N VAL A 40 12.14 3.09 -6.16
CA VAL A 40 12.01 1.68 -6.53
C VAL A 40 10.74 1.51 -7.35
N VAL A 41 10.89 1.11 -8.62
CA VAL A 41 9.77 0.93 -9.55
C VAL A 41 9.46 -0.56 -9.70
N HIS A 42 8.25 -0.93 -9.29
CA HIS A 42 7.69 -2.27 -9.40
C HIS A 42 6.76 -2.37 -10.61
N THR A 43 7.14 -3.18 -11.60
CA THR A 43 6.26 -3.53 -12.72
C THR A 43 5.25 -4.58 -12.27
N ARG A 44 3.95 -4.23 -12.25
CA ARG A 44 2.88 -5.17 -11.87
C ARG A 44 2.24 -5.88 -13.07
N GLY A 45 2.53 -5.42 -14.29
CA GLY A 45 1.97 -5.96 -15.53
C GLY A 45 0.61 -5.32 -15.86
N PRO A 46 -0.23 -6.00 -16.67
CA PRO A 46 -1.56 -5.51 -17.01
C PRO A 46 -2.43 -5.21 -15.78
N TYR A 47 -3.15 -4.10 -15.79
CA TYR A 47 -4.08 -3.75 -14.74
C TYR A 47 -5.33 -4.63 -14.82
N HIS A 48 -5.77 -5.20 -13.70
CA HIS A 48 -6.82 -6.22 -13.70
C HIS A 48 -8.20 -5.71 -14.13
N ARG A 49 -8.48 -4.40 -13.99
CA ARG A 49 -9.75 -3.80 -14.45
C ARG A 49 -9.71 -3.35 -15.91
N THR A 50 -8.52 -3.02 -16.41
CA THR A 50 -8.31 -2.48 -17.77
C THR A 50 -7.00 -3.08 -18.29
N PRO A 51 -7.03 -4.32 -18.80
CA PRO A 51 -5.81 -5.06 -19.17
C PRO A 51 -4.95 -4.39 -20.25
N GLU A 52 -5.51 -3.41 -20.97
CA GLU A 52 -4.81 -2.56 -21.94
C GLU A 52 -3.83 -1.56 -21.28
N LEU A 53 -3.95 -1.35 -19.97
CA LEU A 53 -3.08 -0.47 -19.20
C LEU A 53 -2.03 -1.29 -18.43
N LEU A 54 -0.79 -0.84 -18.47
CA LEU A 54 0.28 -1.34 -17.61
C LEU A 54 0.23 -0.64 -16.25
N HIS A 55 0.23 -1.41 -15.17
CA HIS A 55 0.29 -0.93 -13.80
C HIS A 55 1.73 -0.95 -13.27
N PHE A 56 2.15 0.18 -12.73
CA PHE A 56 3.40 0.33 -12.01
C PHE A 56 3.12 0.83 -10.60
N GLN A 57 3.87 0.30 -9.63
CA GLN A 57 3.93 0.87 -8.30
C GLN A 57 5.32 1.44 -8.07
N VAL A 58 5.40 2.63 -7.48
CA VAL A 58 6.67 3.27 -7.17
C VAL A 58 6.72 3.57 -5.68
N ASP A 59 7.78 3.08 -5.04
CA ASP A 59 8.14 3.45 -3.68
C ASP A 59 9.27 4.49 -3.77
N LEU A 60 8.97 5.74 -3.41
CA LEU A 60 9.90 6.85 -3.46
C LEU A 60 10.29 7.28 -2.04
N THR A 61 11.55 7.10 -1.68
CA THR A 61 12.12 7.64 -0.44
C THR A 61 12.54 9.09 -0.70
N PRO A 62 11.81 10.10 -0.18
CA PRO A 62 12.02 11.49 -0.55
C PRO A 62 13.29 12.08 0.10
N ARG A 63 13.97 13.01 -0.60
CA ARG A 63 15.12 13.75 -0.03
C ARG A 63 14.69 14.67 1.13
N HIS A 64 13.50 15.24 1.02
CA HIS A 64 12.88 16.12 2.01
C HIS A 64 11.74 15.38 2.73
N SER A 65 10.71 16.09 3.18
CA SER A 65 9.51 15.44 3.70
C SER A 65 8.64 14.86 2.57
N ALA A 66 7.92 13.78 2.84
CA ALA A 66 7.01 13.14 1.90
C ALA A 66 5.89 14.10 1.41
N PRO A 67 5.25 14.93 2.26
CA PRO A 67 4.31 15.94 1.79
C PRO A 67 4.95 17.00 0.89
N ALA A 68 6.21 17.40 1.17
CA ALA A 68 6.92 18.34 0.29
C ALA A 68 7.28 17.71 -1.05
N CYS A 69 7.62 16.42 -1.05
CA CYS A 69 7.86 15.65 -2.27
C CYS A 69 6.60 15.56 -3.13
N LEU A 70 5.45 15.20 -2.56
CA LEU A 70 4.17 15.19 -3.29
C LEU A 70 3.84 16.55 -3.90
N ARG A 71 4.03 17.65 -3.15
CA ARG A 71 3.83 19.01 -3.71
C ARG A 71 4.80 19.32 -4.85
N ALA A 72 6.05 18.87 -4.76
CA ALA A 72 7.03 19.05 -5.84
C ALA A 72 6.68 18.22 -7.09
N LEU A 73 5.97 17.11 -6.91
CA LEU A 73 5.36 16.30 -7.96
C LEU A 73 3.99 16.86 -8.41
N GLY A 74 3.59 18.05 -7.97
CA GLY A 74 2.37 18.72 -8.41
C GLY A 74 1.07 18.19 -7.78
N PHE A 75 1.14 17.31 -6.78
CA PHE A 75 -0.05 16.92 -6.00
C PHE A 75 -0.46 18.04 -5.04
N ARG A 76 -1.76 18.31 -4.97
CA ARG A 76 -2.37 19.29 -4.07
C ARG A 76 -2.71 18.65 -2.73
N GLN A 77 -2.91 19.47 -1.71
CA GLN A 77 -3.18 18.96 -0.36
C GLN A 77 -4.52 18.21 -0.25
N ASP A 78 -5.50 18.59 -1.06
CA ASP A 78 -6.79 17.89 -1.18
C ASP A 78 -6.65 16.53 -1.90
N ASP A 79 -5.46 16.23 -2.45
CA ASP A 79 -5.13 14.93 -3.04
C ASP A 79 -4.57 13.97 -1.99
N PHE A 80 -4.40 14.42 -0.73
CA PHE A 80 -3.95 13.58 0.37
C PHE A 80 -5.16 12.91 1.02
N GLY A 81 -5.34 11.62 0.75
CA GLY A 81 -6.40 10.82 1.37
C GLY A 81 -7.19 9.99 0.37
N TRP A 82 -8.00 9.09 0.91
CA TRP A 82 -8.73 8.01 0.21
C TRP A 82 -9.89 8.47 -0.70
N THR A 83 -10.06 9.77 -0.95
CA THR A 83 -11.36 10.28 -1.42
C THR A 83 -11.60 10.29 -2.92
N ASP A 84 -10.63 10.04 -3.80
CA ASP A 84 -10.93 9.95 -5.24
C ASP A 84 -10.15 8.82 -5.93
N TRP A 85 -10.89 7.79 -6.36
CA TRP A 85 -10.40 6.70 -7.19
C TRP A 85 -10.02 7.23 -8.58
N GLU A 86 -8.81 6.89 -9.04
CA GLU A 86 -8.29 7.18 -10.39
C GLU A 86 -8.50 8.63 -10.86
N ARG A 87 -7.53 9.52 -10.58
CA ARG A 87 -7.48 10.81 -11.29
C ARG A 87 -6.79 10.62 -12.63
N THR A 88 -7.40 11.18 -13.69
CA THR A 88 -6.62 11.59 -14.86
C THR A 88 -5.56 12.56 -14.37
N ALA A 89 -4.30 12.19 -14.58
CA ALA A 89 -3.20 12.91 -13.99
C ALA A 89 -2.97 14.23 -14.73
N ASP A 90 -3.38 15.35 -14.14
CA ASP A 90 -2.66 16.62 -14.32
C ASP A 90 -1.45 16.69 -13.37
N GLY A 91 -0.89 15.52 -12.99
CA GLY A 91 0.34 15.40 -12.21
C GLY A 91 1.50 15.98 -13.03
N GLY A 92 2.05 17.10 -12.57
CA GLY A 92 2.90 17.97 -13.38
C GLY A 92 4.18 17.32 -13.93
N VAL A 93 4.66 17.82 -15.08
CA VAL A 93 6.02 17.78 -15.69
C VAL A 93 6.80 16.45 -15.81
N PHE A 94 6.74 15.50 -14.87
CA PHE A 94 7.58 14.29 -14.84
C PHE A 94 6.89 13.04 -15.40
N LEU A 95 5.60 13.10 -15.73
CA LEU A 95 4.85 11.93 -16.22
C LEU A 95 5.06 11.71 -17.73
N HIS A 96 5.36 10.47 -18.10
CA HIS A 96 5.45 10.04 -19.51
C HIS A 96 4.09 10.27 -20.21
N PRO A 97 4.03 10.69 -21.50
CA PRO A 97 2.77 10.89 -22.23
C PRO A 97 1.86 9.66 -22.35
N ALA A 98 2.37 8.48 -21.98
CA ALA A 98 1.60 7.24 -21.97
C ALA A 98 0.86 7.02 -20.65
N VAL A 99 1.21 7.75 -19.59
CA VAL A 99 0.55 7.64 -18.27
C VAL A 99 -0.83 8.28 -18.38
N TYR A 100 -1.86 7.46 -18.20
CA TYR A 100 -3.26 7.86 -18.22
C TYR A 100 -3.72 8.38 -16.84
N GLY A 101 -3.23 7.75 -15.76
CA GLY A 101 -3.63 8.11 -14.41
C GLY A 101 -2.54 7.83 -13.39
N VAL A 102 -2.64 8.51 -12.25
CA VAL A 102 -1.76 8.34 -11.09
C VAL A 102 -2.56 8.43 -9.80
N GLN A 103 -2.22 7.57 -8.83
CA GLN A 103 -2.57 7.74 -7.43
C GLN A 103 -1.29 7.92 -6.62
N ALA A 104 -1.38 8.68 -5.54
CA ALA A 104 -0.25 8.95 -4.68
C ALA A 104 -0.64 8.99 -3.20
N GLY A 105 0.30 8.63 -2.34
CA GLY A 105 0.17 8.72 -0.89
C GLY A 105 1.50 9.09 -0.25
N ALA A 106 1.45 9.70 0.94
CA ALA A 106 2.62 10.06 1.72
C ALA A 106 2.53 9.45 3.12
N LEU A 107 3.65 8.88 3.56
CA LEU A 107 3.81 8.23 4.84
C LEU A 107 5.08 8.77 5.51
N GLU A 108 4.97 9.29 6.73
CA GLU A 108 6.10 9.74 7.53
C GLU A 108 5.92 9.36 9.00
N ALA A 109 6.92 8.71 9.59
CA ALA A 109 6.87 8.27 10.97
C ALA A 109 8.26 8.11 11.61
N ALA A 110 8.27 7.86 12.92
CA ALA A 110 9.49 7.60 13.68
C ALA A 110 10.25 6.36 13.17
N ALA A 111 9.53 5.36 12.65
CA ALA A 111 10.07 4.11 12.12
C ALA A 111 9.19 3.57 10.97
N ALA A 112 9.72 2.61 10.22
CA ALA A 112 8.93 1.89 9.22
C ALA A 112 7.85 1.01 9.90
N PRO A 113 6.69 0.78 9.25
CA PRO A 113 5.67 -0.12 9.78
C PRO A 113 6.21 -1.55 9.89
N LEU A 114 5.95 -2.18 11.02
CA LEU A 114 6.33 -3.57 11.30
C LEU A 114 5.48 -4.55 10.52
N PHE A 115 4.19 -4.23 10.36
CA PHE A 115 3.23 -5.08 9.66
C PHE A 115 2.82 -4.47 8.31
N ARG A 116 2.46 -5.36 7.39
CA ARG A 116 1.99 -5.05 6.03
C ARG A 116 0.57 -5.55 5.84
N THR A 117 -0.12 -4.95 4.88
CA THR A 117 -1.44 -5.44 4.45
C THR A 117 -1.39 -6.93 4.09
N GLY A 118 -2.34 -7.68 4.65
CA GLY A 118 -2.47 -9.12 4.54
C GLY A 118 -1.74 -9.91 5.63
N ASP A 119 -0.89 -9.31 6.45
CA ASP A 119 -0.24 -10.02 7.55
C ASP A 119 -1.29 -10.48 8.57
N VAL A 120 -1.15 -11.70 9.08
CA VAL A 120 -1.97 -12.19 10.18
C VAL A 120 -1.25 -11.89 11.48
N VAL A 121 -1.92 -11.17 12.37
CA VAL A 121 -1.39 -10.78 13.68
C VAL A 121 -2.30 -11.27 14.77
N ARG A 122 -1.76 -11.42 15.97
CA ARG A 122 -2.53 -11.70 17.17
C ARG A 122 -2.63 -10.43 18.01
N VAL A 123 -3.80 -10.19 18.57
CA VAL A 123 -4.06 -8.99 19.37
C VAL A 123 -3.61 -9.23 20.82
N ARG A 124 -2.76 -8.34 21.33
CA ARG A 124 -2.25 -8.39 22.70
C ARG A 124 -3.31 -7.98 23.70
N ASP A 125 -3.10 -8.38 24.95
CA ASP A 125 -3.93 -7.94 26.06
C ASP A 125 -3.61 -6.48 26.45
N ARG A 126 -4.42 -5.54 25.94
CA ARG A 126 -4.36 -4.10 26.21
C ARG A 126 -5.76 -3.52 26.39
N ALA A 127 -5.86 -2.37 27.05
CA ALA A 127 -7.12 -1.70 27.37
C ALA A 127 -8.04 -1.48 26.14
N ASP A 128 -7.50 -0.90 25.07
CA ASP A 128 -8.19 -0.69 23.79
C ASP A 128 -8.65 -1.99 23.15
N ALA A 129 -7.80 -3.01 23.13
CA ALA A 129 -8.18 -4.35 22.65
C ALA A 129 -9.27 -5.01 23.52
N ARG A 130 -9.31 -4.73 24.83
CA ARG A 130 -10.36 -5.25 25.73
C ARG A 130 -11.70 -4.62 25.43
N GLU A 131 -11.72 -3.30 25.19
CA GLU A 131 -12.95 -2.55 24.86
C GLU A 131 -13.58 -3.07 23.56
N LEU A 132 -12.75 -3.46 22.59
CA LEU A 132 -13.18 -4.07 21.33
C LEU A 132 -13.47 -5.57 21.43
N GLY A 133 -13.15 -6.22 22.57
CA GLY A 133 -13.34 -7.67 22.74
C GLY A 133 -12.41 -8.54 21.87
N LEU A 134 -11.26 -8.00 21.43
CA LEU A 134 -10.36 -8.65 20.46
C LEU A 134 -9.15 -9.34 21.08
N ILE A 135 -9.01 -9.35 22.41
CA ILE A 135 -7.83 -9.91 23.09
C ILE A 135 -7.57 -11.35 22.64
N GLY A 136 -6.36 -11.62 22.16
CA GLY A 136 -5.92 -12.94 21.72
C GLY A 136 -6.51 -13.40 20.38
N ALA A 137 -7.35 -12.60 19.73
CA ALA A 137 -7.88 -12.90 18.41
C ALA A 137 -6.77 -12.83 17.36
N GLU A 138 -6.86 -13.70 16.35
CA GLU A 138 -6.09 -13.54 15.11
C GLU A 138 -6.88 -12.68 14.15
N VAL A 139 -6.25 -11.63 13.62
CA VAL A 139 -6.86 -10.66 12.71
C VAL A 139 -5.93 -10.42 11.53
N VAL A 140 -6.48 -9.95 10.42
CA VAL A 140 -5.69 -9.63 9.23
C VAL A 140 -5.45 -8.13 9.15
N VAL A 141 -4.19 -7.74 9.03
CA VAL A 141 -3.77 -6.35 8.90
C VAL A 141 -4.22 -5.78 7.55
N GLY A 142 -4.89 -4.64 7.60
CA GLY A 142 -5.23 -3.80 6.47
C GLY A 142 -4.15 -2.77 6.17
N HIS A 143 -4.53 -1.50 5.96
CA HIS A 143 -3.57 -0.44 5.62
C HIS A 143 -2.92 0.17 6.88
N PRO A 144 -1.60 0.46 6.87
CA PRO A 144 -0.98 1.26 7.92
C PRO A 144 -1.45 2.72 7.88
N ASP A 145 -1.72 3.30 9.03
CA ASP A 145 -2.09 4.70 9.20
C ASP A 145 -1.43 5.29 10.45
N TYR A 146 -1.58 6.60 10.69
CA TYR A 146 -1.11 7.28 11.89
C TYR A 146 -1.97 8.50 12.19
N ASP A 147 -1.92 8.98 13.42
CA ASP A 147 -2.53 10.26 13.79
C ASP A 147 -1.81 11.42 13.06
N PRO A 148 -2.50 12.17 12.18
CA PRO A 148 -1.89 13.27 11.44
C PRO A 148 -1.47 14.45 12.33
N ASP A 149 -2.11 14.63 13.49
CA ASP A 149 -1.85 15.73 14.43
C ASP A 149 -0.56 15.49 15.25
N THR A 150 -0.14 14.23 15.36
CA THR A 150 1.15 13.88 15.97
C THR A 150 2.31 14.31 15.08
N ALA A 151 3.34 14.93 15.68
CA ALA A 151 4.53 15.36 14.96
C ALA A 151 5.22 14.17 14.24
N PRO A 152 5.68 14.32 12.98
CA PRO A 152 6.16 13.18 12.17
C PRO A 152 7.24 12.31 12.83
N ALA A 153 8.15 12.92 13.59
CA ALA A 153 9.22 12.19 14.30
C ALA A 153 8.75 11.38 15.51
N LEU A 154 7.49 11.55 15.93
CA LEU A 154 6.86 10.87 17.06
C LEU A 154 5.68 9.97 16.65
N ARG A 155 5.29 9.99 15.37
CA ARG A 155 4.19 9.16 14.87
C ARG A 155 4.54 7.68 15.00
N THR A 156 3.54 6.92 15.45
CA THR A 156 3.52 5.47 15.49
C THR A 156 2.41 4.95 14.59
N TRP A 157 2.55 3.69 14.15
CA TRP A 157 1.59 3.08 13.24
C TRP A 157 0.33 2.61 13.95
N ARG A 158 -0.77 2.71 13.24
CA ARG A 158 -2.08 2.11 13.51
C ARG A 158 -2.46 1.29 12.29
N TYR A 159 -3.32 0.29 12.49
CA TYR A 159 -3.73 -0.58 11.41
C TYR A 159 -5.24 -0.78 11.46
N SER A 160 -5.88 -0.69 10.30
CA SER A 160 -7.21 -1.27 10.14
C SER A 160 -7.10 -2.80 10.21
N LEU A 161 -8.00 -3.45 10.92
CA LEU A 161 -7.98 -4.89 11.18
C LEU A 161 -9.24 -5.52 10.59
N HIS A 162 -9.02 -6.50 9.73
CA HIS A 162 -10.09 -7.35 9.21
C HIS A 162 -10.27 -8.54 10.16
N ILE A 163 -11.46 -8.63 10.72
CA ILE A 163 -11.85 -9.65 11.69
C ILE A 163 -12.77 -10.63 10.98
N ASP A 164 -12.50 -11.93 11.13
CA ASP A 164 -13.31 -12.96 10.48
C ASP A 164 -14.77 -12.90 10.96
N GLY A 165 -15.70 -12.95 10.02
CA GLY A 165 -17.13 -12.83 10.30
C GLY A 165 -17.64 -11.42 10.62
N GLN A 166 -16.83 -10.37 10.45
CA GLN A 166 -17.25 -8.97 10.60
C GLN A 166 -17.06 -8.18 9.30
N ASP A 167 -18.04 -7.32 8.99
CA ASP A 167 -17.99 -6.43 7.83
C ASP A 167 -17.24 -5.12 8.13
N GLU A 168 -17.19 -4.72 9.40
CA GLU A 168 -16.51 -3.52 9.86
C GLU A 168 -15.04 -3.80 10.16
N VAL A 169 -14.20 -2.78 10.00
CA VAL A 169 -12.79 -2.83 10.36
C VAL A 169 -12.56 -2.05 11.64
N GLU A 170 -11.74 -2.63 12.52
CA GLU A 170 -11.33 -1.97 13.76
C GLU A 170 -9.91 -1.41 13.64
N CYS A 171 -9.57 -0.37 14.39
CA CYS A 171 -8.25 0.25 14.33
C CYS A 171 -7.48 0.12 15.64
N LEU A 172 -6.35 -0.59 15.62
CA LEU A 172 -5.44 -0.70 16.78
C LEU A 172 -4.04 -0.18 16.46
N ASP A 173 -3.35 0.29 17.51
CA ASP A 173 -1.94 0.67 17.43
C ASP A 173 -1.05 -0.55 17.14
N GLU A 174 0.06 -0.33 16.45
CA GLU A 174 1.08 -1.35 16.16
C GLU A 174 1.56 -2.08 17.42
N SER A 175 1.68 -1.36 18.54
CA SER A 175 2.11 -1.93 19.82
C SER A 175 1.12 -2.94 20.42
N ALA A 176 -0.14 -2.94 19.99
CA ALA A 176 -1.17 -3.88 20.40
C ALA A 176 -1.15 -5.19 19.59
N LEU A 177 -0.26 -5.32 18.61
CA LEU A 177 -0.23 -6.45 17.70
C LEU A 177 1.06 -7.27 17.91
N GLU A 178 0.96 -8.58 17.72
CA GLU A 178 2.11 -9.49 17.67
C GLU A 178 2.12 -10.31 16.38
N PRO A 179 3.29 -10.52 15.76
CA PRO A 179 3.39 -11.24 14.50
C PRO A 179 3.07 -12.72 14.73
N THR A 180 2.28 -13.31 13.83
CA THR A 180 2.12 -14.77 13.76
C THR A 180 3.08 -15.40 12.73
N GLY A 181 3.67 -14.59 11.86
CA GLY A 181 4.47 -15.04 10.70
C GLY A 181 3.64 -15.49 9.50
N ARG A 182 2.31 -15.57 9.62
CA ARG A 182 1.40 -15.92 8.52
C ARG A 182 0.99 -14.68 7.73
N ARG A 183 0.66 -14.91 6.46
CA ARG A 183 0.14 -13.88 5.57
C ARG A 183 -0.99 -14.44 4.70
N VAL A 184 -2.00 -13.63 4.45
CA VAL A 184 -3.11 -13.93 3.55
C VAL A 184 -3.21 -12.87 2.46
N ARG A 185 -3.83 -13.25 1.34
CA ARG A 185 -4.12 -12.33 0.25
C ARG A 185 -5.44 -11.64 0.50
N LEU A 186 -5.39 -10.48 1.16
CA LEU A 186 -6.57 -9.67 1.47
C LEU A 186 -7.21 -9.05 0.21
N TYR A 187 -6.37 -8.57 -0.71
CA TYR A 187 -6.80 -8.01 -1.99
C TYR A 187 -6.16 -8.81 -3.14
N GLY A 188 -6.98 -9.35 -4.04
CA GLY A 188 -6.56 -10.23 -5.13
C GLY A 188 -7.69 -10.49 -6.13
N ALA A 189 -7.43 -11.32 -7.16
CA ALA A 189 -8.42 -11.66 -8.18
C ALA A 189 -9.73 -12.06 -7.51
N ARG A 190 -10.79 -11.28 -7.77
CA ARG A 190 -12.14 -11.63 -7.34
C ARG A 190 -12.40 -13.05 -7.82
N VAL A 191 -12.93 -13.89 -6.94
CA VAL A 191 -13.46 -15.17 -7.38
C VAL A 191 -14.54 -14.85 -8.40
N GLY A 192 -14.37 -15.29 -9.65
CA GLY A 192 -15.37 -15.03 -10.68
C GLY A 192 -16.64 -15.74 -10.24
N VAL A 193 -17.75 -15.05 -10.06
CA VAL A 193 -19.00 -15.74 -9.74
C VAL A 193 -19.61 -16.15 -11.07
N GLY A 194 -19.77 -17.46 -11.28
CA GLY A 194 -20.47 -17.99 -12.44
C GLY A 194 -21.91 -17.48 -12.50
N PRO A 195 -22.60 -17.60 -13.66
CA PRO A 195 -24.02 -17.21 -13.78
C PRO A 195 -24.96 -18.00 -12.85
N ASP A 196 -24.46 -19.08 -12.25
CA ASP A 196 -25.09 -19.94 -11.26
C ASP A 196 -24.78 -19.55 -9.81
N GLY A 197 -24.02 -18.47 -9.58
CA GLY A 197 -23.63 -18.03 -8.24
C GLY A 197 -22.44 -18.79 -7.65
N VAL A 198 -21.80 -19.68 -8.43
CA VAL A 198 -20.69 -20.51 -7.92
C VAL A 198 -19.35 -19.75 -8.06
N PRO A 199 -18.54 -19.66 -7.00
CA PRO A 199 -17.21 -19.08 -7.08
C PRO A 199 -16.29 -19.92 -7.98
N THR A 200 -15.86 -19.36 -9.11
CA THR A 200 -14.83 -19.89 -10.00
C THR A 200 -13.46 -19.33 -9.62
N GLY A 201 -12.67 -20.15 -8.92
CA GLY A 201 -11.28 -19.84 -8.55
C GLY A 201 -10.91 -20.43 -7.19
N ALA A 202 -9.95 -21.35 -7.18
CA ALA A 202 -9.39 -21.87 -5.93
C ALA A 202 -8.64 -20.75 -5.21
N ALA A 203 -8.97 -20.52 -3.93
CA ALA A 203 -8.15 -19.72 -3.04
C ALA A 203 -6.74 -20.32 -3.00
N GLN A 204 -5.76 -19.64 -3.60
CA GLN A 204 -4.36 -20.07 -3.50
C GLN A 204 -3.86 -19.71 -2.10
N VAL A 205 -3.77 -20.72 -1.24
CA VAL A 205 -2.88 -20.70 -0.08
C VAL A 205 -1.46 -20.69 -0.65
N ILE A 206 -0.75 -19.55 -0.52
CA ILE A 206 0.69 -19.54 -0.74
C ILE A 206 1.29 -20.14 0.54
N GLY A 207 1.44 -21.46 0.55
CA GLY A 207 2.25 -22.13 1.55
C GLY A 207 3.71 -22.03 1.13
N ASP A 208 4.56 -21.48 1.99
CA ASP A 208 6.00 -21.70 1.87
C ASP A 208 6.25 -23.20 2.00
N ALA A 209 6.92 -23.77 1.00
CA ALA A 209 7.40 -25.14 1.08
C ALA A 209 8.33 -25.27 2.29
N PRO A 210 8.19 -26.32 3.14
CA PRO A 210 9.18 -26.57 4.17
C PRO A 210 10.54 -26.86 3.53
N PRO A 211 11.66 -26.45 4.14
CA PRO A 211 12.98 -26.78 3.63
C PRO A 211 13.14 -28.29 3.62
N GLY A 212 13.50 -28.83 2.46
CA GLY A 212 13.75 -30.25 2.27
C GLY A 212 14.76 -30.78 3.29
N GLY A 213 14.38 -31.88 3.93
CA GLY A 213 15.28 -32.80 4.63
C GLY A 213 15.45 -34.08 3.80
N PRO A 214 16.55 -34.80 4.02
CA PRO A 214 17.42 -35.45 3.02
C PRO A 214 16.83 -36.60 2.21
#